data_AF-A0A7T8KED7-F1
#
_entry.id   AF-A0A7T8KED7-F1
#
_cell.length_a   1.000
_cell.length_b   1.000
_cell.length_c   1.000
_cell.angle_alpha   90.00
_cell.angle_beta   90.00
_cell.angle_gamma   90.00
#
_symmetry.space_group_name_H-M   'P 1'
#
loop_
_entity.id
_entity.type
_entity.pdbx_description
1 polymer ?
#
loop_
_entity_poly.entity_id
_entity_poly.type
_entity_poly.pdbx_seq_one_letter_code
_entity_poly.pdbx_strand_id
1 'polypeptide(L)'
;VFDELLLDADYSVNAGMWMWLSCSSFFQQFLHVYCPIKFGRKIDPKGEYIKRYLPVLKNFPVEYIHEPWKAPSYVQKQSDCVIGEDYPVPMVNHDKISQINEARLKQVFQQLSSYRMFNIP
;
A
#
# COMPACT_ATOMS: atom_id res chain seq x y z
N VAL A 1 -13.07 7.14 -7.57
CA VAL A 1 -11.83 7.69 -6.98
C VAL A 1 -10.86 8.16 -8.05
N PHE A 2 -10.12 7.27 -8.75
CA PHE A 2 -9.13 7.75 -9.74
C PHE A 2 -9.78 8.46 -10.93
N ASP A 3 -10.92 7.95 -11.41
CA ASP A 3 -11.74 8.62 -12.44
C ASP A 3 -12.19 10.04 -12.05
N GLU A 4 -12.28 10.34 -10.75
CA GLU A 4 -12.76 11.63 -10.24
C GLU A 4 -11.60 12.60 -9.95
N LEU A 5 -10.46 12.09 -9.46
CA LEU A 5 -9.40 12.91 -8.88
C LEU A 5 -8.14 13.02 -9.75
N LEU A 6 -7.94 12.10 -10.69
CA LEU A 6 -6.71 12.02 -11.48
C LEU A 6 -6.89 12.75 -12.82
N LEU A 7 -6.10 13.80 -13.04
CA LEU A 7 -6.24 14.69 -14.19
C LEU A 7 -5.95 14.02 -15.55
N ASP A 8 -5.09 13.00 -15.56
CA ASP A 8 -4.73 12.22 -16.74
C ASP A 8 -5.46 10.87 -16.81
N ALA A 9 -6.50 10.67 -16.00
CA ALA A 9 -7.33 9.49 -16.11
C ALA A 9 -8.27 9.60 -17.32
N ASP A 10 -7.97 8.84 -18.37
CA ASP A 10 -8.98 8.40 -19.32
C ASP A 10 -9.53 7.01 -18.93
N TYR A 11 -10.74 6.70 -19.39
CA TYR A 11 -11.42 5.44 -19.06
C TYR A 11 -10.59 4.20 -19.40
N SER A 12 -9.98 4.18 -20.58
CA SER A 12 -9.28 3.01 -21.10
C SER A 12 -7.99 2.74 -20.33
N VAL A 13 -7.15 3.76 -20.14
CA VAL A 13 -5.88 3.62 -19.41
C VAL A 13 -6.15 3.33 -17.94
N ASN A 14 -7.09 4.05 -17.31
CA ASN A 14 -7.42 3.84 -15.90
C ASN A 14 -7.93 2.41 -15.66
N ALA A 15 -8.92 1.94 -16.43
CA ALA A 15 -9.44 0.58 -16.29
C ALA A 15 -8.36 -0.48 -16.58
N GLY A 16 -7.58 -0.29 -17.66
CA GLY A 16 -6.51 -1.20 -18.04
C GLY A 16 -5.43 -1.33 -16.96
N MET A 17 -4.95 -0.20 -16.41
CA MET A 17 -3.92 -0.19 -15.38
C MET A 17 -4.39 -0.82 -14.07
N TRP A 18 -5.64 -0.57 -13.66
CA TRP A 18 -6.19 -1.21 -12.47
C TRP A 18 -6.30 -2.72 -12.64
N MET A 19 -6.81 -3.22 -13.77
CA MET A 19 -6.89 -4.66 -14.02
C MET A 19 -5.52 -5.32 -14.15
N TRP A 20 -4.51 -4.60 -14.65
CA TRP A 20 -3.13 -5.08 -14.72
C TRP A 20 -2.50 -5.17 -13.32
N LEU A 21 -2.55 -4.10 -12.54
CA LEU A 21 -1.92 -4.03 -11.22
C LEU A 21 -2.57 -4.98 -10.20
N SER A 22 -3.88 -5.20 -10.30
CA SER A 22 -4.63 -6.11 -9.40
C SER A 22 -4.48 -7.59 -9.73
N CYS A 23 -3.64 -7.94 -10.71
CA CYS A 23 -3.48 -9.30 -11.23
C CYS A 23 -4.78 -9.88 -11.83
N SER A 24 -5.71 -9.04 -12.29
CA SER A 24 -6.98 -9.50 -12.85
C SER A 24 -6.90 -9.81 -14.35
N SER A 25 -5.90 -9.28 -15.07
CA SER A 25 -5.74 -9.49 -16.52
C SER A 25 -4.30 -9.30 -17.01
N PHE A 26 -4.09 -9.47 -18.33
CA PHE A 26 -2.82 -9.22 -19.04
C PHE A 26 -1.61 -10.12 -18.69
N PHE A 27 -1.87 -11.30 -18.11
CA PHE A 27 -0.96 -12.46 -18.05
C PHE A 27 0.44 -12.26 -17.42
N GLN A 28 0.70 -11.16 -16.71
CA GLN A 28 1.91 -11.01 -15.90
C GLN A 28 1.61 -11.33 -14.43
N GLN A 29 2.26 -12.37 -13.90
CA GLN A 29 2.16 -12.73 -12.49
C GLN A 29 3.04 -11.80 -11.64
N PHE A 30 2.56 -10.58 -11.37
CA PHE A 30 3.19 -9.72 -10.37
C PHE A 30 2.71 -10.11 -8.96
N LEU A 31 3.39 -11.09 -8.37
CA LEU A 31 3.04 -11.58 -7.02
C LEU A 31 3.69 -10.78 -5.89
N HIS A 32 4.36 -9.66 -6.19
CA HIS A 32 5.08 -8.90 -5.17
C HIS A 32 4.18 -7.85 -4.52
N VAL A 33 3.79 -8.09 -3.27
CA VAL A 33 3.08 -7.09 -2.45
C VAL A 33 4.05 -6.00 -2.02
N TYR A 34 3.77 -4.75 -2.40
CA TYR A 34 4.57 -3.61 -1.96
C TYR A 34 4.37 -3.37 -0.46
N CYS A 35 5.47 -3.32 0.29
CA CYS A 35 5.45 -2.89 1.67
C CYS A 35 5.32 -1.36 1.73
N PRO A 36 4.25 -0.81 2.34
CA PRO A 36 3.98 0.63 2.34
C PRO A 36 5.08 1.43 3.06
N ILE A 37 5.79 0.80 4.01
CA ILE A 37 6.88 1.41 4.77
C ILE A 37 8.19 1.34 3.99
N LYS A 38 8.60 0.14 3.55
CA LYS A 38 9.90 -0.06 2.88
C LYS A 38 9.96 0.67 1.54
N PHE A 39 8.86 0.68 0.79
CA PHE A 39 8.80 1.39 -0.49
C PHE A 39 8.91 2.90 -0.26
N GLY A 40 8.13 3.46 0.67
CA GLY A 40 8.20 4.88 1.04
C GLY A 40 9.61 5.29 1.47
N ARG A 41 10.23 4.54 2.40
CA ARG A 41 11.59 4.82 2.88
C ARG A 41 12.65 4.72 1.78
N LYS A 42 12.48 3.82 0.81
CA LYS A 42 13.41 3.67 -0.32
C LYS A 42 13.32 4.86 -1.27
N ILE A 43 12.13 5.35 -1.56
CA ILE A 43 11.89 6.45 -2.51
C ILE A 43 12.16 7.82 -1.87
N ASP A 44 11.75 8.00 -0.62
CA ASP A 44 11.93 9.22 0.15
C ASP A 44 12.51 8.91 1.54
N PRO A 45 13.84 8.73 1.66
CA PRO A 45 14.48 8.40 2.92
C PRO A 45 14.31 9.44 4.02
N LYS A 46 14.08 10.71 3.65
CA LYS A 46 13.90 11.82 4.60
C LYS A 46 12.44 12.05 5.00
N GLY A 47 11.49 11.50 4.25
CA GLY A 47 10.07 11.67 4.49
C GLY A 47 9.56 13.07 4.16
N GLU A 48 10.26 13.82 3.31
CA GLU A 48 9.86 15.18 2.90
C GLU A 48 8.50 15.17 2.19
N TYR A 49 8.21 14.12 1.42
CA TYR A 49 6.91 13.92 0.78
C TYR A 49 5.81 13.78 1.83
N ILE A 50 6.04 12.95 2.86
CA ILE A 50 5.08 12.76 3.96
C ILE A 50 4.87 14.09 4.69
N LYS A 51 5.93 14.81 5.03
CA LYS A 51 5.83 16.10 5.74
C LYS A 51 5.10 17.17 4.93
N ARG A 52 5.26 17.16 3.60
CA ARG A 52 4.59 18.09 2.68
C ARG A 52 3.08 17.83 2.58
N TYR A 53 2.68 16.57 2.43
CA TYR A 53 1.28 16.22 2.17
C TYR A 53 0.48 15.85 3.43
N LEU A 54 1.15 15.50 4.53
CA LEU A 54 0.58 15.22 5.84
C LEU A 54 1.18 16.18 6.87
N PRO A 55 0.74 17.45 6.91
CA PRO A 55 1.34 18.47 7.77
C PRO A 55 1.24 18.17 9.27
N VAL A 56 0.30 17.33 9.69
CA VAL A 56 0.21 16.81 11.07
C VAL A 56 1.45 16.02 11.48
N LEU A 57 2.17 15.42 10.52
CA LEU A 57 3.40 14.67 10.76
C LEU A 57 4.68 15.48 10.50
N LYS A 58 4.59 16.79 10.20
CA LYS A 58 5.73 17.60 9.74
C LYS A 58 6.93 17.61 10.73
N ASN A 59 6.63 17.56 12.03
CA ASN A 59 7.62 17.65 13.10
C ASN A 59 8.20 16.29 13.48
N PHE A 60 7.70 15.17 12.94
CA PHE A 60 8.25 13.85 13.25
C PHE A 60 9.71 13.72 12.80
N PRO A 61 10.58 13.09 13.63
CA PRO A 61 11.93 12.73 13.22
C PRO A 61 11.93 11.78 12.03
N VAL A 62 12.96 11.88 11.19
CA VAL A 62 13.14 11.03 9.99
C VAL A 62 13.14 9.54 10.33
N GLU A 63 13.64 9.16 11.51
CA GLU A 63 13.64 7.79 12.00
C GLU A 63 12.24 7.16 12.06
N TYR A 64 11.23 7.96 12.44
CA TYR A 64 9.87 7.50 12.69
C TYR A 64 8.86 7.92 11.61
N ILE A 65 9.21 8.81 10.68
CA ILE A 65 8.25 9.41 9.73
C ILE A 65 7.47 8.38 8.89
N HIS A 66 8.10 7.23 8.56
CA HIS A 66 7.47 6.15 7.79
C HIS A 66 6.71 5.13 8.67
N GLU A 67 6.91 5.17 9.99
CA GLU A 67 6.30 4.26 10.96
C GLU A 67 6.06 4.96 12.32
N PRO A 68 5.26 6.05 12.34
CA PRO A 68 5.19 6.94 13.49
C PRO A 68 4.58 6.29 14.75
N TRP A 69 3.79 5.22 14.59
CA TRP A 69 3.26 4.42 15.69
C TRP A 69 4.34 3.69 16.50
N LYS A 70 5.57 3.56 15.98
CA LYS A 70 6.71 3.03 16.74
C LYS A 70 7.46 4.10 17.53
N ALA A 71 7.15 5.38 17.31
CA ALA A 71 7.77 6.46 18.06
C ALA A 71 7.38 6.36 19.55
N PRO A 72 8.35 6.47 20.48
CA PRO A 72 8.04 6.57 21.90
C PRO A 72 7.09 7.75 22.18
N SER A 73 6.28 7.65 23.24
CA SER A 73 5.31 8.70 23.58
C SER A 73 5.95 10.08 23.78
N TYR A 74 7.19 10.17 24.26
CA TYR A 74 7.89 11.45 24.38
C TYR A 74 8.22 12.08 23.02
N VAL A 75 8.57 11.27 22.01
CA VAL A 75 8.85 11.74 20.64
C VAL A 75 7.57 12.25 20.00
N GLN A 76 6.46 11.52 20.18
CA GLN A 76 5.14 11.94 19.68
C GLN A 76 4.72 13.30 20.28
N LYS A 77 4.88 13.45 21.61
CA LYS A 77 4.62 14.72 22.31
C LYS A 77 5.53 15.86 21.82
N GLN A 78 6.82 15.60 21.62
CA GLN A 78 7.77 16.59 21.07
C GLN A 78 7.49 16.94 19.61
N SER A 79 6.81 16.06 18.89
CA SER A 79 6.43 16.24 17.48
C SER A 79 5.03 16.88 17.34
N ASP A 80 4.38 17.27 18.44
CA ASP A 80 3.02 17.82 18.46
C ASP A 80 1.98 16.95 17.74
N CYS A 81 2.13 15.62 17.80
CA CYS A 81 1.18 14.69 17.17
C CYS A 81 1.21 13.34 17.89
N VAL A 82 0.09 12.99 18.52
CA VAL A 82 -0.15 11.73 19.22
C VAL A 82 -0.83 10.74 18.28
N ILE A 83 -0.19 9.58 18.09
CA ILE A 83 -0.71 8.52 17.23
C ILE A 83 -1.86 7.80 17.93
N GLY A 84 -3.01 7.74 17.26
CA GLY A 84 -4.30 7.31 17.80
C GLY A 84 -5.26 8.46 18.09
N GLU A 85 -4.75 9.69 18.18
CA GLU A 85 -5.56 10.90 18.45
C GLU A 85 -5.48 11.87 17.25
N ASP A 86 -4.29 12.42 16.98
CA ASP A 86 -4.07 13.40 15.91
C ASP A 86 -3.84 12.73 14.55
N TYR A 87 -3.26 11.53 14.56
CA TYR A 87 -3.02 10.70 13.38
C TYR A 87 -3.32 9.24 13.69
N PRO A 88 -4.03 8.49 12.81
CA PRO A 88 -4.51 7.15 13.16
C PRO A 88 -3.37 6.13 13.32
N VAL A 89 -3.65 5.10 14.13
CA VAL A 89 -2.85 3.86 14.15
C VAL A 89 -2.99 3.12 12.81
N PRO A 90 -2.01 2.26 12.42
CA PRO A 90 -2.14 1.43 11.23
C PRO A 90 -3.44 0.60 11.26
N MET A 91 -4.23 0.70 10.19
CA MET A 91 -5.50 -0.02 10.07
C MET A 91 -5.33 -1.55 10.05
N VAL A 92 -4.16 -2.04 9.64
CA VAL A 92 -3.84 -3.47 9.57
C VAL A 92 -2.38 -3.72 9.93
N ASN A 93 -2.10 -4.95 10.40
CA ASN A 93 -0.74 -5.46 10.43
C ASN A 93 -0.36 -5.93 9.02
N HIS A 94 0.50 -5.17 8.33
CA HIS A 94 0.88 -5.44 6.95
C HIS A 94 1.52 -6.82 6.78
N ASP A 95 2.44 -7.22 7.65
CA ASP A 95 3.16 -8.50 7.54
C ASP A 95 2.20 -9.70 7.61
N LYS A 96 1.13 -9.60 8.41
CA LYS A 96 0.09 -10.63 8.48
C LYS A 96 -0.82 -10.61 7.25
N ILE A 97 -1.31 -9.43 6.86
CA ILE A 97 -2.30 -9.31 5.78
C ILE A 97 -1.69 -9.58 4.40
N SER A 98 -0.43 -9.20 4.16
CA SER A 98 0.26 -9.50 2.90
C SER A 98 0.35 -11.00 2.68
N GLN A 99 0.77 -11.77 3.69
CA GLN A 99 0.85 -13.23 3.63
C GLN A 99 -0.51 -13.88 3.35
N ILE A 100 -1.57 -13.42 4.03
CA ILE A 100 -2.93 -13.91 3.81
C ILE A 100 -3.38 -13.64 2.37
N ASN A 101 -3.15 -12.43 1.87
CA ASN A 101 -3.56 -12.03 0.53
C ASN A 101 -2.76 -12.76 -0.55
N GLU A 102 -1.45 -12.96 -0.36
CA GLU A 102 -0.62 -13.78 -1.26
C GLU A 102 -1.12 -15.23 -1.32
N ALA A 103 -1.48 -15.82 -0.17
CA ALA A 103 -2.03 -17.17 -0.13
C ALA A 103 -3.37 -17.26 -0.87
N ARG A 104 -4.27 -16.29 -0.67
CA ARG A 104 -5.56 -16.21 -1.39
C ARG A 104 -5.37 -16.06 -2.90
N LEU A 105 -4.45 -15.19 -3.32
CA LEU A 105 -4.16 -14.98 -4.73
C LEU A 105 -3.61 -16.25 -5.38
N LYS A 106 -2.69 -16.95 -4.71
CA LYS A 106 -2.20 -18.27 -5.14
C LYS A 106 -3.34 -19.29 -5.27
N GLN A 107 -4.26 -19.34 -4.31
CA GLN A 107 -5.42 -20.23 -4.36
C GLN A 107 -6.32 -19.94 -5.57
N VAL A 108 -6.60 -18.66 -5.86
CA VAL A 108 -7.40 -18.27 -7.03
C VAL A 108 -6.71 -18.72 -8.32
N PHE A 109 -5.40 -18.48 -8.47
CA PHE A 109 -4.68 -18.92 -9.66
C PHE A 109 -4.61 -20.45 -9.80
N GLN A 110 -4.51 -21.19 -8.70
CA GLN A 110 -4.58 -22.65 -8.70
C GLN A 110 -5.95 -23.15 -9.20
N GLN A 111 -7.04 -22.55 -8.72
CA GLN A 111 -8.40 -22.88 -9.14
C GLN A 111 -8.67 -22.52 -10.60
N LEU A 112 -8.14 -21.39 -11.08
CA LEU A 112 -8.24 -21.01 -12.49
C LEU A 112 -7.48 -21.98 -13.39
N SER A 113 -6.32 -22.46 -12.93
CA SER A 113 -5.50 -23.42 -13.66
C SER A 113 -6.20 -24.78 -13.75
N SER A 114 -6.80 -25.25 -12.66
CA SER A 114 -7.58 -26.49 -12.66
C SER A 114 -8.82 -26.37 -13.56
N TYR A 115 -9.57 -25.27 -13.49
CA TYR A 115 -10.73 -25.03 -14.36
C TYR A 115 -10.35 -25.06 -15.84
N ARG A 116 -9.21 -24.45 -16.21
CA ARG A 116 -8.70 -24.49 -17.59
C ARG A 116 -8.31 -25.89 -18.03
N MET A 117 -7.78 -26.75 -17.16
CA MET A 117 -7.43 -28.13 -17.52
C MET A 117 -8.65 -29.04 -17.74
N PHE A 118 -9.77 -28.79 -17.04
CA PHE A 118 -11.00 -29.60 -17.17
C PHE A 118 -11.96 -29.13 -18.28
N ASN A 119 -11.79 -27.92 -18.80
CA ASN A 119 -12.66 -27.34 -19.85
C ASN A 119 -11.93 -27.10 -21.18
N ILE A 120 -10.86 -27.87 -21.45
CA ILE A 120 -10.29 -27.98 -22.79
C ILE A 120 -11.18 -28.97 -23.57
N PRO A 121 -11.83 -28.61 -24.68
CA PRO A 121 -12.40 -29.60 -25.59
C PRO A 121 -11.32 -30.52 -26.18
#